data_AF-A0A4V1RXU2-F1
#
_entry.id   AF-A0A4V1RXU2-F1
#
_cell.length_a   1.000
_cell.length_b   1.000
_cell.length_c   1.000
_cell.angle_alpha   90.00
_cell.angle_beta   90.00
_cell.angle_gamma   90.00
#
_symmetry.space_group_name_H-M   'P 1'
#
loop_
_entity.id
_entity.type
_entity.pdbx_description
1 polymer ?
#
loop_
_entity_poly.entity_id
_entity_poly.type
_entity_poly.pdbx_seq_one_letter_code
_entity_poly.pdbx_strand_id
1 'polypeptide(L)'
;MQFLAGLSICLAAAVNEYPIGGSAPVSDLMFGYVFVYFTGNGEGQESIFLAASEGNNALSWTELNEGQPILKSTKGTRGVRDPFLIRAAEGDKFYLIATNLHVAETGWANSTRHGSRYLEIWETPDLVSWYE
;
A
#
# COMPACT_ATOMS: atom_id res chain seq x y z
N MET A 1 -8.97 23.20 -8.60
CA MET A 1 -10.21 22.54 -9.06
C MET A 1 -9.96 21.94 -10.43
N GLN A 2 -9.48 20.71 -10.45
CA GLN A 2 -9.49 19.81 -11.61
C GLN A 2 -9.93 18.45 -11.05
N PHE A 3 -10.95 17.89 -11.69
CA PHE A 3 -11.66 16.69 -11.27
C PHE A 3 -10.78 15.46 -11.50
N LEU A 4 -10.39 14.74 -10.44
CA LEU A 4 -10.09 13.31 -10.53
C LEU A 4 -11.41 12.54 -10.60
N ALA A 5 -12.01 12.53 -11.79
CA ALA A 5 -13.01 11.54 -12.15
C ALA A 5 -12.29 10.46 -12.96
N GLY A 6 -12.03 9.29 -12.38
CA GLY A 6 -11.53 8.17 -13.19
C GLY A 6 -10.81 7.02 -12.50
N LEU A 7 -10.51 7.06 -11.20
CA LEU A 7 -9.98 5.89 -10.51
C LEU A 7 -11.01 5.36 -9.51
N SER A 8 -12.01 4.65 -10.04
CA SER A 8 -12.80 3.75 -9.22
C SER A 8 -11.90 2.57 -8.88
N ILE A 9 -11.22 2.62 -7.74
CA ILE A 9 -10.64 1.43 -7.13
C ILE A 9 -11.83 0.60 -6.65
N CYS A 10 -12.37 -0.21 -7.55
CA CYS A 10 -13.29 -1.26 -7.17
C CYS A 10 -12.50 -2.27 -6.35
N LEU A 11 -12.79 -2.28 -5.06
CA LEU A 11 -12.32 -3.28 -4.13
C LEU A 11 -12.78 -4.67 -4.60
N ALA A 12 -11.92 -5.42 -5.29
CA ALA A 12 -12.15 -6.83 -5.50
C ALA A 12 -11.94 -7.58 -4.17
N ALA A 13 -12.97 -7.57 -3.34
CA ALA A 13 -13.13 -8.55 -2.27
C ALA A 13 -13.50 -9.88 -2.93
N ALA A 14 -12.49 -10.64 -3.35
CA ALA A 14 -12.70 -12.03 -3.73
C ALA A 14 -12.68 -12.89 -2.46
N VAL A 15 -13.80 -12.98 -1.74
CA VAL A 15 -14.15 -14.21 -1.02
C VAL A 15 -15.65 -14.32 -0.71
N ASN A 16 -16.20 -15.41 -1.23
CA ASN A 16 -17.40 -16.17 -0.87
C ASN A 16 -18.79 -15.80 -1.40
N GLU A 17 -19.34 -16.83 -2.09
CA GLU A 17 -20.71 -17.09 -2.54
C GLU A 17 -21.16 -16.42 -3.85
N TYR A 18 -20.83 -17.04 -4.98
CA TYR A 18 -21.67 -16.91 -6.18
C TYR A 18 -22.33 -18.26 -6.51
N PRO A 19 -23.67 -18.34 -6.47
CA PRO A 19 -24.38 -19.54 -6.88
C PRO A 19 -24.22 -19.76 -8.38
N ILE A 20 -24.04 -21.02 -8.76
CA ILE A 20 -23.94 -21.48 -10.14
C ILE A 20 -25.22 -21.08 -10.90
N GLY A 21 -25.14 -20.07 -11.77
CA GLY A 21 -26.22 -19.77 -12.71
C GLY A 21 -26.31 -18.30 -13.12
N GLY A 22 -25.45 -17.87 -14.05
CA GLY A 22 -25.61 -16.58 -14.73
C GLY A 22 -24.31 -16.04 -15.29
N SER A 23 -24.03 -16.29 -16.57
CA SER A 23 -22.88 -15.74 -17.28
C SER A 23 -23.09 -14.25 -17.59
N ALA A 24 -22.77 -13.38 -16.65
CA ALA A 24 -22.37 -12.03 -17.02
C ALA A 24 -21.01 -12.13 -17.76
N PRO A 25 -20.79 -11.40 -18.87
CA PRO A 25 -19.50 -11.40 -19.53
C PRO A 25 -18.44 -10.92 -18.52
N VAL A 26 -17.35 -11.67 -18.41
CA VAL A 26 -16.23 -11.46 -17.46
C VAL A 26 -15.49 -10.12 -17.69
N SER A 27 -15.96 -9.27 -18.60
CA SER A 27 -15.35 -7.99 -19.00
C SER A 27 -15.57 -6.83 -18.02
N ASP A 28 -16.54 -6.91 -17.11
CA ASP A 28 -16.85 -5.83 -16.14
C ASP A 28 -16.23 -6.04 -14.75
N LEU A 29 -15.49 -7.12 -14.54
CA LEU A 29 -14.66 -7.26 -13.35
C LEU A 29 -13.36 -6.48 -13.57
N MET A 30 -13.27 -5.28 -12.99
CA MET A 30 -12.02 -4.52 -12.90
C MET A 30 -11.04 -5.31 -12.03
N PHE A 31 -10.18 -6.10 -12.67
CA PHE A 31 -9.07 -6.79 -12.04
C PHE A 31 -7.84 -5.88 -12.07
N GLY A 32 -7.21 -5.72 -10.92
CA GLY A 32 -5.97 -4.98 -10.76
C GLY A 32 -5.28 -5.38 -9.46
N TYR A 33 -4.00 -5.09 -9.39
CA TYR A 33 -3.13 -5.33 -8.24
C TYR A 33 -2.69 -3.99 -7.68
N VAL A 34 -2.53 -3.93 -6.36
CA VAL A 34 -1.87 -2.82 -5.68
C VAL A 34 -0.48 -3.28 -5.25
N PHE A 35 0.52 -2.43 -5.49
CA PHE A 35 1.86 -2.64 -4.97
C PHE A 35 2.19 -1.55 -3.96
N VAL A 36 2.46 -1.98 -2.73
CA VAL A 36 2.90 -1.13 -1.64
C VAL A 36 4.40 -1.31 -1.46
N TYR A 37 5.15 -0.21 -1.48
CA TYR A 37 6.62 -0.29 -1.48
C TYR A 37 7.27 0.94 -0.84
N PHE A 38 8.58 0.83 -0.61
CA PHE A 38 9.48 1.94 -0.31
C PHE A 38 10.59 1.95 -1.38
N THR A 39 11.27 3.07 -1.59
CA THR A 39 12.12 3.26 -2.79
C THR A 39 13.61 3.08 -2.56
N GLY A 40 14.07 2.93 -1.32
CA GLY A 40 15.50 2.74 -1.03
C GLY A 40 15.94 3.29 0.33
N ASN A 41 17.22 3.67 0.42
CA ASN A 41 17.89 4.16 1.64
C ASN A 41 18.39 5.62 1.48
N GLY A 42 17.89 6.35 0.49
CA GLY A 42 18.16 7.77 0.29
C GLY A 42 17.18 8.66 1.05
N GLU A 43 17.46 9.96 1.08
CA GLU A 43 16.58 10.95 1.70
C GLU A 43 15.17 10.90 1.09
N GLY A 44 14.16 10.73 1.95
CA GLY A 44 12.76 10.62 1.54
C GLY A 44 12.36 9.28 0.91
N GLN A 45 13.28 8.33 0.73
CA GLN A 45 12.99 7.02 0.12
C GLN A 45 12.42 5.99 1.11
N GLU A 46 12.68 6.18 2.40
CA GLU A 46 12.12 5.38 3.50
C GLU A 46 10.76 5.95 3.92
N SER A 47 9.83 5.93 2.97
CA SER A 47 8.43 6.30 3.08
C SER A 47 7.60 5.31 2.27
N ILE A 48 6.28 5.27 2.49
CA ILE A 48 5.41 4.34 1.77
C ILE A 48 4.86 5.00 0.50
N PHE A 49 4.96 4.26 -0.60
CA PHE A 49 4.45 4.61 -1.91
C PHE A 49 3.47 3.52 -2.39
N LEU A 50 2.62 3.88 -3.35
CA LEU A 50 1.72 2.94 -4.01
C LEU A 50 1.88 2.97 -5.52
N ALA A 51 1.66 1.83 -6.15
CA ALA A 51 1.42 1.70 -7.57
C ALA A 51 0.22 0.78 -7.80
N ALA A 52 -0.51 1.02 -8.90
CA ALA A 52 -1.58 0.15 -9.36
C ALA A 52 -1.15 -0.51 -10.68
N SER A 53 -1.51 -1.78 -10.86
CA SER A 53 -1.25 -2.44 -12.13
C SER A 53 -2.17 -1.88 -13.23
N GLU A 54 -1.70 -1.89 -14.47
CA GLU A 54 -2.53 -1.57 -15.63
C GLU A 54 -3.44 -2.76 -15.97
N GLY A 55 -4.62 -2.79 -15.34
CA GLY A 55 -5.54 -3.92 -15.42
C GLY A 55 -4.96 -5.19 -14.79
N ASN A 56 -5.31 -6.36 -15.30
CA ASN A 56 -4.83 -7.66 -14.81
C ASN A 56 -3.41 -7.99 -15.33
N ASN A 57 -2.45 -7.08 -15.14
CA ASN A 57 -1.08 -7.24 -15.60
C ASN A 57 -0.08 -6.93 -14.49
N ALA A 58 0.44 -7.96 -13.81
CA ALA A 58 1.42 -7.81 -12.74
C ALA A 58 2.82 -7.34 -13.21
N LEU A 59 3.01 -7.09 -14.53
CA LEU A 59 4.26 -6.60 -15.11
C LEU A 59 4.20 -5.14 -15.56
N SER A 60 3.01 -4.50 -15.53
CA SER A 60 2.84 -3.09 -15.90
C SER A 60 2.19 -2.31 -14.77
N TRP A 61 2.83 -1.22 -14.36
CA TRP A 61 2.48 -0.49 -13.14
C TRP A 61 2.49 1.01 -13.37
N THR A 62 1.51 1.69 -12.78
CA THR A 62 1.42 3.15 -12.72
C THR A 62 1.57 3.59 -11.28
N GLU A 63 2.53 4.47 -11.01
CA GLU A 63 2.69 5.09 -9.70
C GLU A 63 1.45 5.91 -9.33
N LEU A 64 0.98 5.75 -8.11
CA LEU A 64 -0.11 6.55 -7.56
C LEU A 64 0.46 7.81 -6.90
N ASN A 65 -0.41 8.78 -6.65
CA ASN A 65 -0.06 10.04 -5.99
C ASN A 65 1.14 10.76 -6.66
N GLU A 66 1.23 10.71 -7.99
CA GLU A 66 2.31 11.36 -8.77
C GLU A 66 3.72 10.91 -8.34
N GLY A 67 3.86 9.65 -7.91
CA GLY A 67 5.12 9.11 -7.41
C GLY A 67 5.55 9.70 -6.06
N GLN A 68 4.67 10.44 -5.38
CA GLN A 68 4.91 10.99 -4.05
C GLN A 68 4.46 10.02 -2.95
N PRO A 69 5.15 10.02 -1.78
CA PRO A 69 4.81 9.12 -0.69
C PRO A 69 3.39 9.37 -0.17
N ILE A 70 2.66 8.29 0.10
CA ILE A 70 1.31 8.31 0.67
C ILE A 70 1.30 8.27 2.21
N LEU A 71 2.30 7.63 2.81
CA LEU A 71 2.48 7.59 4.28
C LEU A 71 3.93 7.91 4.63
N LYS A 72 4.07 8.71 5.68
CA LYS A 72 5.35 9.05 6.29
C LYS A 72 5.24 8.83 7.78
N SER A 73 6.30 8.30 8.37
CA SER A 73 6.38 8.17 9.81
C SER A 73 6.57 9.54 10.47
N THR A 74 5.82 9.78 11.54
CA THR A 74 6.04 10.92 12.44
C THR A 74 6.65 10.49 13.78
N LYS A 75 6.94 9.19 13.94
CA LYS A 75 7.34 8.54 15.19
C LYS A 75 8.71 7.90 15.08
N GLY A 76 9.33 7.61 16.22
CA GLY A 76 10.59 6.86 16.28
C GLY A 76 11.69 7.45 15.39
N THR A 77 12.23 6.63 14.49
CA THR A 77 13.29 7.01 13.55
C THR A 77 12.81 7.89 12.39
N ARG A 78 11.50 8.07 12.23
CA ARG A 78 10.84 8.83 11.14
C ARG A 78 11.01 8.28 9.73
N GLY A 79 11.71 7.15 9.58
CA GLY A 79 11.69 6.34 8.36
C GLY A 79 10.73 5.18 8.53
N VAL A 80 10.09 4.77 7.43
CA VAL A 80 9.21 3.60 7.38
C VAL A 80 9.49 2.79 6.12
N ARG A 81 9.59 1.47 6.26
CA ARG A 81 9.96 0.56 5.18
C ARG A 81 9.42 -0.86 5.36
N ASP A 82 9.63 -1.68 4.33
CA ASP A 82 9.23 -3.09 4.29
C ASP A 82 7.73 -3.32 4.58
N PRO A 83 6.83 -2.70 3.79
CA PRO A 83 5.39 -2.73 4.08
C PRO A 83 4.75 -4.09 3.74
N PHE A 84 3.78 -4.48 4.55
CA PHE A 84 2.85 -5.59 4.32
C PHE A 84 1.42 -5.08 4.35
N LEU A 85 0.67 -5.26 3.26
CA LEU A 85 -0.75 -4.93 3.17
C LEU A 85 -1.60 -6.19 3.35
N ILE A 86 -2.49 -6.16 4.33
CA ILE A 86 -3.30 -7.31 4.75
C ILE A 86 -4.76 -6.90 4.77
N ARG A 87 -5.62 -7.66 4.10
CA ARG A 87 -7.07 -7.46 4.21
C ARG A 87 -7.57 -7.99 5.56
N ALA A 88 -8.40 -7.21 6.25
CA ALA A 88 -9.06 -7.66 7.48
C ALA A 88 -9.94 -8.89 7.20
N ALA A 89 -10.11 -9.77 8.19
CA ALA A 89 -10.90 -10.99 8.03
C ALA A 89 -12.38 -10.70 7.73
N GLU A 90 -12.87 -9.58 8.27
CA GLU A 90 -14.20 -9.04 8.06
C GLU A 90 -14.40 -8.50 6.63
N GLY A 91 -13.31 -8.23 5.91
CA GLY A 91 -13.32 -7.81 4.50
C GLY A 91 -13.60 -6.32 4.26
N ASP A 92 -13.82 -5.54 5.32
CA ASP A 92 -14.23 -4.13 5.29
C ASP A 92 -13.07 -3.12 5.21
N LYS A 93 -11.85 -3.55 5.54
CA LYS A 93 -10.66 -2.71 5.50
C LYS A 93 -9.36 -3.48 5.25
N PHE A 94 -8.27 -2.73 5.20
CA PHE A 94 -6.90 -3.23 5.16
C PHE A 94 -6.08 -2.65 6.30
N TYR A 95 -5.08 -3.41 6.69
CA TYR A 95 -3.98 -2.96 7.54
C TYR A 95 -2.70 -2.92 6.72
N LEU A 96 -1.93 -1.86 6.88
CA LEU A 96 -0.55 -1.78 6.42
C LEU A 96 0.36 -1.83 7.63
N ILE A 97 1.22 -2.83 7.68
CA ILE A 97 2.22 -2.99 8.74
C ILE A 97 3.59 -2.74 8.13
N ALA A 98 4.41 -1.90 8.76
CA ALA A 98 5.74 -1.60 8.27
C ALA A 98 6.74 -1.41 9.42
N THR A 99 8.02 -1.54 9.10
CA THR A 99 9.11 -1.36 10.06
C THR A 99 9.42 0.12 10.21
N ASN A 100 9.41 0.65 11.44
CA ASN A 100 9.93 1.98 11.73
C ASN A 100 11.47 1.95 11.64
N LEU A 101 12.04 2.39 10.53
CA LEU A 101 13.48 2.38 10.33
C LEU A 101 13.93 3.42 9.30
N HIS A 102 14.95 4.22 9.66
CA HIS A 102 15.58 5.23 8.83
C HIS A 102 17.09 4.94 8.71
N VAL A 103 17.45 4.07 7.77
CA VAL A 103 18.84 3.70 7.46
C VAL A 103 19.59 4.85 6.82
N ALA A 104 18.93 5.70 6.03
CA ALA A 104 19.54 6.88 5.41
C ALA A 104 20.19 7.79 6.46
N GLU A 105 19.52 7.96 7.60
CA GLU A 105 20.00 8.76 8.73
C GLU A 105 20.93 7.98 9.65
N THR A 106 20.59 6.74 9.99
CA THR A 106 21.28 6.01 11.07
C THR A 106 22.40 5.10 10.60
N GLY A 107 22.41 4.70 9.33
CA GLY A 107 23.33 3.71 8.76
C GLY A 107 23.08 2.28 9.25
N TRP A 108 23.37 1.30 8.40
CA TRP A 108 23.07 -0.12 8.66
C TRP A 108 23.65 -0.67 9.96
N ALA A 109 24.89 -0.31 10.30
CA ALA A 109 25.54 -0.81 11.52
C ALA A 109 24.79 -0.40 12.78
N ASN A 110 24.29 0.83 12.84
CA ASN A 110 23.52 1.32 13.98
C ASN A 110 22.08 0.82 13.93
N SER A 111 21.43 0.88 12.76
CA SER A 111 20.09 0.32 12.50
C SER A 111 19.95 -1.12 12.98
N THR A 112 20.97 -1.96 12.75
CA THR A 112 20.90 -3.38 13.11
C THR A 112 21.13 -3.64 14.60
N ARG A 113 21.93 -2.81 15.27
CA ARG A 113 22.34 -3.03 16.68
C ARG A 113 21.47 -2.28 17.69
N HIS A 114 21.02 -1.09 17.31
CA HIS A 114 20.31 -0.15 18.17
C HIS A 114 19.10 0.48 17.46
N GLY A 115 18.64 -0.11 16.36
CA GLY A 115 17.48 0.37 15.63
C GLY A 115 16.19 0.35 16.44
N SER A 116 15.15 0.94 15.84
CA SER A 116 13.81 0.94 16.42
C SER A 116 13.32 -0.48 16.71
N ARG A 117 12.48 -0.59 17.74
CA ARG A 117 11.77 -1.84 18.08
C ARG A 117 10.27 -1.75 17.76
N TYR A 118 9.88 -0.70 17.04
CA TYR A 118 8.49 -0.41 16.75
C TYR A 118 8.11 -0.84 15.34
N LEU A 119 6.85 -1.26 15.22
CA LEU A 119 6.16 -1.35 13.95
C LEU A 119 5.19 -0.18 13.86
N GLU A 120 4.98 0.31 12.66
CA GLU A 120 3.90 1.23 12.36
C GLU A 120 2.78 0.47 11.66
N ILE A 121 1.55 0.78 12.06
CA ILE A 121 0.35 0.11 11.61
C ILE A 121 -0.63 1.19 11.20
N TRP A 122 -1.02 1.19 9.95
CA TRP A 122 -2.10 2.02 9.43
C TRP A 122 -3.28 1.15 9.02
N GLU A 123 -4.47 1.72 9.06
CA GLU A 123 -5.67 1.12 8.50
C GLU A 123 -6.29 1.99 7.41
N THR A 124 -7.00 1.34 6.48
CA THR A 124 -7.70 2.02 5.40
C THR A 124 -8.90 1.20 4.92
N PRO A 125 -10.08 1.80 4.72
CA PRO A 125 -11.23 1.10 4.16
C PRO A 125 -11.13 0.95 2.63
N ASP A 126 -10.36 1.80 1.95
CA ASP A 126 -10.43 2.01 0.49
C ASP A 126 -9.07 2.15 -0.21
N LEU A 127 -7.95 2.02 0.52
CA LEU A 127 -6.56 2.27 0.05
C LEU A 127 -6.26 3.74 -0.30
N VAL A 128 -7.17 4.66 -0.01
CA VAL A 128 -7.06 6.10 -0.29
C VAL A 128 -7.03 6.90 1.01
N SER A 129 -7.96 6.60 1.91
CA SER A 129 -8.14 7.23 3.22
C SER A 129 -7.39 6.42 4.27
N TRP A 130 -6.35 6.99 4.87
CA TRP A 130 -5.47 6.27 5.81
C TRP A 130 -5.56 6.84 7.22
N TYR A 131 -5.50 5.95 8.21
CA TYR A 131 -5.53 6.26 9.63
C TYR A 131 -4.40 5.50 10.35
N GLU A 132 -3.76 6.14 11.33
CA GLU A 132 -2.69 5.58 12.17
C GLU A 132 -3.21 5.31 13.58
#